data_AF-A0A7H8S4F7-F1
#
_entry.id   AF-A0A7H8S4F7-F1
#
_cell.length_a   1.000
_cell.length_b   1.000
_cell.length_c   1.000
_cell.angle_alpha   90.00
_cell.angle_beta   90.00
_cell.angle_gamma   90.00
#
_symmetry.space_group_name_H-M   'P 1'
#
loop_
_entity.id
_entity.type
_entity.pdbx_description
1 polymer ?
#
loop_
_entity_poly.entity_id
_entity_poly.type
_entity_poly.pdbx_seq_one_letter_code
_entity_poly.pdbx_strand_id
1 'polypeptide(L)'
;MVKSFLMAVTPGVEAYIQENRIHRDDMHVLIETAVRYAAKSEFIAFHKQMQTTLVTDGNDHILDKLFVPIPETIWFIFESIDSDVTCVAMLPSEY
;
A
#
# COMPACT_ATOMS: atom_id res chain seq x y z
N MET A 1 10.52 18.98 -13.42
CA MET A 1 9.26 18.49 -14.02
C MET A 1 8.46 17.88 -12.89
N VAL A 2 7.25 18.39 -12.60
CA VAL A 2 6.41 17.86 -11.52
C VAL A 2 5.86 16.53 -12.02
N LYS A 3 6.23 15.42 -11.38
CA LYS A 3 5.59 14.14 -11.65
C LYS A 3 4.21 14.16 -11.01
N SER A 4 3.16 13.86 -11.76
CA SER A 4 1.85 13.70 -11.13
C SER A 4 1.82 12.36 -10.38
N PHE A 5 1.15 12.33 -9.24
CA PHE A 5 0.98 11.11 -8.45
C PHE A 5 -0.49 10.73 -8.48
N LEU A 6 -0.77 9.56 -9.04
CA LEU A 6 -2.11 8.98 -9.10
C LEU A 6 -2.18 7.79 -8.16
N MET A 7 -3.24 7.73 -7.35
CA MET A 7 -3.52 6.56 -6.54
C MET A 7 -4.81 5.89 -7.01
N ALA A 8 -4.73 4.58 -7.20
CA ALA A 8 -5.86 3.71 -7.46
C ALA A 8 -5.96 2.64 -6.37
N VAL A 9 -7.18 2.15 -6.15
CA VAL A 9 -7.47 1.01 -5.28
C VAL A 9 -8.27 0.00 -6.08
N THR A 10 -8.01 -1.29 -5.88
CA THR A 10 -8.83 -2.35 -6.47
C THR A 10 -10.15 -2.51 -5.71
N PRO A 11 -11.15 -3.19 -6.31
CA PRO A 11 -12.45 -3.40 -5.66
C PRO A 11 -12.36 -4.05 -4.26
N GLY A 12 -11.43 -4.98 -4.05
CA GLY A 12 -11.23 -5.62 -2.74
C GLY A 12 -10.75 -4.65 -1.67
N VAL A 13 -9.77 -3.81 -1.99
CA VAL A 13 -9.29 -2.76 -1.07
C VAL A 13 -10.36 -1.69 -0.86
N GLU A 14 -11.07 -1.30 -1.92
CA GLU A 14 -12.16 -0.34 -1.84
C GLU A 14 -13.30 -0.82 -0.92
N ALA A 15 -13.69 -2.10 -1.02
CA ALA A 15 -14.66 -2.71 -0.13
C ALA A 15 -14.24 -2.59 1.34
N TYR A 16 -12.96 -2.79 1.66
CA TYR A 16 -12.46 -2.64 3.03
C TYR A 16 -12.51 -1.21 3.56
N ILE A 17 -12.35 -0.21 2.69
CA ILE A 17 -12.53 1.20 3.05
C ILE A 17 -14.02 1.48 3.29
N GLN A 18 -14.90 1.03 2.39
CA GLN A 18 -16.34 1.27 2.47
C GLN A 18 -16.99 0.57 3.67
N GLU A 19 -16.55 -0.63 4.02
CA GLU A 19 -16.97 -1.38 5.20
C GLU A 19 -16.30 -0.88 6.50
N ASN A 20 -15.44 0.14 6.43
CA ASN A 20 -14.66 0.66 7.55
C ASN A 20 -13.79 -0.41 8.26
N ARG A 21 -13.34 -1.41 7.51
CA ARG A 21 -12.37 -2.42 7.95
C ARG A 21 -10.93 -1.92 7.87
N ILE A 22 -10.71 -0.88 7.06
CA ILE A 22 -9.52 -0.03 7.11
C ILE A 22 -10.02 1.39 7.31
N HIS A 23 -9.67 2.01 8.43
CA HIS A 23 -10.06 3.38 8.70
C HIS A 23 -9.35 4.33 7.71
N ARG A 24 -9.97 5.47 7.42
CA ARG A 24 -9.39 6.46 6.48
C ARG A 24 -8.00 6.93 6.93
N ASP A 25 -7.82 7.14 8.22
CA ASP A 25 -6.54 7.57 8.79
C ASP A 25 -5.48 6.46 8.67
N ASP A 26 -5.87 5.20 8.86
CA ASP A 26 -5.00 4.04 8.68
C ASP A 26 -4.55 3.93 7.21
N MET A 27 -5.49 4.07 6.27
CA MET A 27 -5.17 4.11 4.84
C MET A 27 -4.19 5.23 4.51
N HIS A 28 -4.36 6.42 5.10
CA HIS A 28 -3.41 7.52 4.92
C HIS A 28 -1.99 7.13 5.38
N VAL A 29 -1.86 6.46 6.53
CA VAL A 29 -0.57 5.96 7.02
C VAL A 29 0.04 4.92 6.09
N LEU A 30 -0.77 4.00 5.53
CA LEU A 30 -0.29 3.03 4.54
C LEU A 30 0.26 3.74 3.29
N ILE A 31 -0.47 4.74 2.77
CA ILE A 31 -0.07 5.52 1.60
C ILE A 31 1.24 6.28 1.85
N GLU A 32 1.32 7.04 2.95
CA GLU A 32 2.53 7.78 3.29
C GLU A 32 3.75 6.87 3.45
N THR A 33 3.54 5.70 4.05
CA THR A 33 4.59 4.69 4.21
C THR A 33 5.03 4.11 2.87
N ALA A 34 4.08 3.79 1.99
CA ALA A 34 4.39 3.30 0.65
C ALA A 34 5.18 4.35 -0.15
N VAL A 35 4.73 5.61 -0.16
CA VAL A 35 5.40 6.72 -0.85
C VAL A 35 6.81 6.95 -0.29
N ARG A 36 7.01 6.84 1.02
CA ARG A 36 8.34 6.93 1.66
C ARG A 36 9.31 5.88 1.12
N TYR A 37 8.83 4.69 0.81
CA TYR A 37 9.65 3.58 0.33
C TYR A 37 9.59 3.33 -1.17
N ALA A 38 8.80 4.11 -1.92
CA ALA A 38 8.66 3.99 -3.38
C ALA A 38 9.99 4.15 -4.14
N ALA A 39 10.98 4.83 -3.57
CA ALA A 39 12.32 4.93 -4.14
C ALA A 39 13.20 3.68 -3.93
N LYS A 40 12.80 2.77 -3.02
CA LYS A 40 13.53 1.54 -2.72
C LYS A 40 12.98 0.33 -3.46
N SER A 41 11.67 0.28 -3.68
CA SER A 41 11.00 -0.79 -4.40
C SER A 41 9.73 -0.27 -5.06
N GLU A 42 9.44 -0.79 -6.24
CA GLU A 42 8.17 -0.60 -6.94
C GLU A 42 7.05 -1.45 -6.33
N PHE A 43 7.37 -2.35 -5.40
CA PHE A 43 6.43 -3.22 -4.74
C PHE A 43 6.57 -3.09 -3.23
N ILE A 44 5.52 -2.64 -2.55
CA ILE A 44 5.49 -2.51 -1.09
C ILE A 44 4.37 -3.39 -0.56
N ALA A 45 4.72 -4.39 0.25
CA ALA A 45 3.76 -5.30 0.85
C ALA A 45 3.50 -4.94 2.32
N PHE A 46 2.22 -4.81 2.66
CA PHE A 46 1.73 -4.60 4.01
C PHE A 46 1.16 -5.92 4.51
N HIS A 47 1.92 -6.65 5.32
CA HIS A 47 1.51 -7.95 5.85
C HIS A 47 0.76 -7.78 7.16
N LYS A 48 -0.44 -8.36 7.23
CA LYS A 48 -1.22 -8.41 8.45
C LYS A 48 -0.46 -9.17 9.55
N GLN A 49 -0.34 -8.55 10.71
CA GLN A 49 -0.07 -9.21 11.98
C GLN A 49 -1.18 -8.84 12.97
N MET A 50 -1.25 -9.53 14.12
CA MET A 50 -2.37 -9.42 15.06
C MET A 50 -2.89 -7.98 15.30
N GLN A 51 -2.02 -7.06 15.68
CA GLN A 51 -2.36 -5.65 15.92
C GLN A 51 -1.43 -4.67 15.18
N THR A 52 -0.58 -5.21 14.31
CA THR A 52 0.46 -4.44 13.61
C THR A 52 0.49 -4.85 12.16
N THR A 53 1.13 -4.03 11.34
CA THR A 53 1.40 -4.33 9.94
C THR A 53 2.90 -4.35 9.72
N LEU A 54 3.42 -5.44 9.15
CA LEU A 54 4.82 -5.54 8.75
C LEU A 54 4.96 -5.08 7.30
N VAL A 55 5.88 -4.16 7.03
CA VAL A 55 6.08 -3.60 5.69
C VAL A 55 7.33 -4.23 5.06
N THR A 56 7.21 -4.77 3.85
CA THR A 56 8.33 -5.33 3.07
C THR A 56 8.39 -4.79 1.64
N ASP A 57 9.51 -4.99 0.98
CA ASP A 57 9.79 -4.54 -0.41
C ASP A 57 9.32 -5.53 -1.50
N GLY A 58 8.47 -6.50 -1.15
CA GLY A 58 8.04 -7.59 -2.04
C GLY A 58 9.01 -8.77 -2.13
N ASN A 59 10.27 -8.59 -1.70
CA ASN A 59 11.28 -9.65 -1.62
C ASN A 59 11.59 -10.02 -0.15
N ASP A 60 10.60 -9.83 0.73
CA ASP A 60 10.66 -10.08 2.17
C ASP A 60 11.74 -9.29 2.94
N HIS A 61 12.36 -8.26 2.34
CA HIS A 61 13.18 -7.34 3.12
C HIS A 61 12.28 -6.42 3.94
N ILE A 62 12.44 -6.47 5.26
CA ILE A 62 11.67 -5.64 6.18
C ILE A 62 12.07 -4.18 6.03
N LEU A 63 11.08 -3.34 5.75
CA LEU A 63 11.22 -1.89 5.62
C LEU A 63 10.76 -1.17 6.88
N ASP A 64 9.65 -1.61 7.48
CA ASP A 64 9.03 -0.93 8.62
C ASP A 64 8.06 -1.86 9.39
N LYS A 65 7.59 -1.37 10.55
CA LYS A 65 6.51 -1.99 11.32
C LYS A 65 5.56 -0.91 11.84
N LEU A 66 4.30 -1.00 11.43
CA LEU A 66 3.26 -0.02 11.75
C LEU A 66 2.32 -0.54 12.84
N PHE A 67 1.87 0.33 13.74
CA PHE A 67 0.77 0.08 14.67
C PHE A 67 -0.58 0.39 14.02
N VAL A 68 -0.78 -0.14 12.81
CA VAL A 68 -1.97 0.01 12.00
C VAL A 68 -2.54 -1.38 11.74
N PRO A 69 -3.77 -1.69 12.18
CA PRO A 69 -4.39 -2.97 11.90
C PRO A 69 -4.97 -2.98 10.48
N ILE A 70 -4.70 -4.06 9.74
CA ILE A 70 -5.29 -4.28 8.40
C ILE A 70 -6.02 -5.64 8.36
N PRO A 71 -7.07 -5.77 7.54
CA PRO A 71 -7.90 -6.98 7.50
C PRO A 71 -7.17 -8.20 6.92
N GLU A 72 -6.23 -7.98 6.00
CA GLU A 72 -5.36 -8.97 5.36
C GLU A 72 -4.14 -8.28 4.73
N THR A 73 -3.29 -9.04 4.04
CA THR A 73 -2.15 -8.47 3.32
C THR A 73 -2.61 -7.60 2.16
N ILE A 74 -2.00 -6.43 2.00
CA ILE A 74 -2.29 -5.49 0.91
C ILE A 74 -0.98 -5.13 0.23
N TRP A 75 -0.98 -5.06 -1.10
CA TRP A 75 0.17 -4.69 -1.91
C TRP A 75 -0.04 -3.30 -2.49
N PHE A 76 1.02 -2.50 -2.49
CA PHE A 76 1.09 -1.20 -3.14
C PHE A 76 2.13 -1.30 -4.24
N ILE A 77 1.69 -1.19 -5.47
CA ILE A 77 2.53 -1.35 -6.66
C ILE A 77 2.65 -0.01 -7.36
N PHE A 78 3.88 0.41 -7.58
CA PHE A 78 4.22 1.66 -8.23
C PHE A 78 4.61 1.37 -9.67
N GLU A 79 3.90 1.99 -10.61
CA GLU A 79 4.26 2.01 -12.01
C GLU A 79 4.60 3.44 -12.42
N SER A 80 5.70 3.60 -13.15
CA SER A 80 6.07 4.89 -13.75
C SER A 80 5.79 4.83 -15.25
N ILE A 81 4.83 5.63 -15.71
CA ILE A 81 4.53 5.80 -17.15
C ILE A 81 4.79 7.26 -17.49
N ASP A 82 5.72 7.50 -18.41
CA ASP A 82 6.15 8.85 -18.83
C ASP A 82 6.55 9.74 -17.63
N SER A 83 5.76 10.79 -17.37
CA SER A 83 5.96 11.75 -16.28
C SER A 83 5.16 11.42 -15.02
N ASP A 84 4.34 10.37 -15.02
CA ASP A 84 3.39 10.07 -13.96
C ASP A 84 3.82 8.85 -13.16
N VAL A 85 3.58 8.91 -11.85
CA VAL A 85 3.74 7.77 -10.94
C VAL A 85 2.36 7.34 -10.50
N THR A 86 1.98 6.14 -10.89
CA THR A 86 0.73 5.50 -10.48
C THR A 86 1.03 4.53 -9.35
N CYS A 87 0.30 4.63 -8.25
CA CYS A 87 0.32 3.66 -7.17
C CYS A 87 -1.03 2.93 -7.13
N VAL A 88 -1.01 1.62 -7.26
CA VAL A 88 -2.20 0.77 -7.13
C VAL A 88 -2.12 0.00 -5.82
N ALA A 89 -3.08 0.21 -4.93
CA ALA A 89 -3.26 -0.63 -3.74
C ALA A 89 -4.21 -1.78 -4.06
N MET A 90 -3.79 -3.02 -3.81
CA MET A 90 -4.53 -4.21 -4.18
C MET A 90 -4.38 -5.38 -3.23
N LEU A 91 -5.35 -6.29 -3.21
CA LEU A 91 -5.22 -7.56 -2.50
C LEU A 91 -4.35 -8.53 -3.32
N PRO A 92 -3.59 -9.43 -2.68
CA PRO A 92 -2.80 -10.45 -3.37
C PRO A 92 -3.60 -11.32 -4.35
N SER A 93 -4.89 -11.53 -4.08
CA SER A 93 -5.79 -12.30 -4.95
C SER A 93 -6.23 -11.56 -6.22
N GLU A 94 -5.96 -10.26 -6.32
CA GLU A 94 -6.36 -9.39 -7.44
C GLU A 94 -5.19 -9.08 -8.39
N TYR A 95 -3.99 -9.58 -8.10
CA TYR A 95 -2.78 -9.42 -8.92
C TYR A 95 -2.69 -10.48 -10.02
#